data_AF-A0A835YY16-F1
#
_entry.id   AF-A0A835YY16-F1
#
_cell.length_a   1.000
_cell.length_b   1.000
_cell.length_c   1.000
_cell.angle_alpha   90.00
_cell.angle_beta   90.00
_cell.angle_gamma   90.00
#
_symmetry.space_group_name_H-M   'P 1'
#
loop_
_entity.id
_entity.type
_entity.pdbx_description
1 polymer ?
#
loop_
_entity_poly.entity_id
_entity_poly.type
_entity_poly.pdbx_seq_one_letter_code
_entity_poly.pdbx_strand_id
1 'polypeptide(L)'
;GTTALMLAAINGHVDCVNALRQHDTAVLLHARDSNGGIALMYAAAKGHVRCVAALLQHDVSVQLNARNSAGCTALMHAAHHGRVACVHALLQHDVAFQLNARDNDGGTALMHAARKDHVDCVNALLRHDASAQLNARDSAGGTALMLAAAGGHADCINTLLQQDASAQLNARDSAGVTALMVAALYGIADCIEGLLQRDASIQLAAVPSHGFTALMVATINSHVDCIRALLRRDVPVQLKAHDGTGCTPLMFAALYGKVDCIRALLRRDASDQLNARDGKGCTAMMYAAIGGDAGSIEALLQQDASIQLAASSQNGLTPL
;
A
#
# COMPACT_ATOMS: atom_id res chain seq x y z
N GLY A 1 17.28 23.35 -21.72
CA GLY A 1 16.05 24.17 -21.87
C GLY A 1 15.03 23.39 -22.66
N THR A 2 13.73 23.73 -22.55
CA THR A 2 12.66 22.99 -23.26
C THR A 2 12.77 23.15 -24.77
N THR A 3 12.70 22.05 -25.53
CA THR A 3 12.80 22.09 -26.99
C THR A 3 11.44 22.17 -27.67
N ALA A 4 11.42 22.57 -28.95
CA ALA A 4 10.21 22.54 -29.77
C ALA A 4 9.60 21.13 -29.86
N LEU A 5 10.44 20.09 -29.90
CA LEU A 5 10.00 18.69 -29.89
C LEU A 5 9.28 18.32 -28.59
N MET A 6 9.79 18.78 -27.43
CA MET A 6 9.10 18.60 -26.14
C MET A 6 7.75 19.31 -26.13
N LEU A 7 7.67 20.55 -26.63
CA LEU A 7 6.40 21.29 -26.69
C LEU A 7 5.38 20.61 -27.60
N ALA A 8 5.80 20.11 -28.77
CA ALA A 8 4.93 19.34 -29.66
C ALA A 8 4.45 18.04 -29.00
N ALA A 9 5.34 17.35 -28.28
CA ALA A 9 5.02 16.14 -27.52
C ALA A 9 4.06 16.41 -26.35
N ILE A 10 4.23 17.52 -25.61
CA ILE A 10 3.35 17.94 -24.50
C ILE A 10 1.92 18.21 -25.01
N ASN A 11 1.80 18.85 -26.18
CA ASN A 11 0.51 19.26 -26.75
C ASN A 11 -0.11 18.24 -27.71
N GLY A 12 0.55 17.09 -27.94
CA GLY A 12 0.01 16.01 -28.78
C GLY A 12 0.02 16.31 -30.27
N HIS A 13 0.86 17.24 -30.73
CA HIS A 13 0.94 17.65 -32.14
C HIS A 13 1.82 16.68 -32.92
N VAL A 14 1.26 15.52 -33.27
CA VAL A 14 2.00 14.42 -33.93
C VAL A 14 2.62 14.83 -35.26
N ASP A 15 1.97 15.69 -36.04
CA ASP A 15 2.52 16.14 -37.33
C ASP A 15 3.75 17.04 -37.13
N CYS A 16 3.73 17.89 -36.09
CA CYS A 16 4.90 18.64 -35.68
C CYS A 16 6.02 17.73 -35.17
N VAL A 17 5.69 16.69 -34.39
CA VAL A 17 6.67 15.68 -33.94
C VAL A 17 7.32 15.00 -35.15
N ASN A 18 6.54 14.61 -36.16
CA ASN A 18 7.06 13.97 -37.37
C ASN A 18 7.93 14.92 -38.20
N ALA A 19 7.49 16.16 -38.40
CA ALA A 19 8.25 17.16 -39.14
C ALA A 19 9.58 17.50 -38.43
N LEU A 20 9.55 17.74 -37.11
CA LEU A 20 10.76 18.03 -36.33
C LEU A 20 11.73 16.86 -36.32
N ARG A 21 11.22 15.62 -36.30
CA ARG A 21 12.05 14.42 -36.43
C ARG A 21 12.69 14.29 -37.80
N GLN A 22 12.07 14.72 -38.90
CA GLN A 22 12.68 14.56 -40.23
C GLN A 22 13.90 15.47 -40.48
N HIS A 23 14.05 16.54 -39.69
CA HIS A 23 15.02 17.61 -40.00
C HIS A 23 16.18 17.78 -39.01
N ASP A 24 16.16 17.17 -37.81
CA ASP A 24 17.24 17.37 -36.81
C ASP A 24 17.24 16.26 -35.73
N THR A 25 17.58 15.02 -36.12
CA THR A 25 17.17 13.81 -35.38
C THR A 25 17.90 13.58 -34.06
N ALA A 26 19.23 13.45 -34.05
CA ALA A 26 19.90 12.93 -32.84
C ALA A 26 19.88 13.95 -31.69
N VAL A 27 20.22 15.22 -31.96
CA VAL A 27 20.39 16.22 -30.89
C VAL A 27 19.05 16.57 -30.23
N LEU A 28 17.97 16.72 -30.99
CA LEU A 28 16.65 17.05 -30.43
C LEU A 28 15.96 15.85 -29.75
N LEU A 29 16.13 14.63 -30.27
CA LEU A 29 15.58 13.42 -29.64
C LEU A 29 16.21 13.15 -28.27
N HIS A 30 17.50 13.46 -28.13
CA HIS A 30 18.25 13.29 -26.89
C HIS A 30 18.25 14.52 -25.97
N ALA A 31 17.67 15.63 -26.42
CA ALA A 31 17.65 16.86 -25.65
C ALA A 31 16.93 16.65 -24.32
N ARG A 32 17.51 17.20 -23.26
CA ARG A 32 16.97 17.18 -21.90
C ARG A 32 16.63 18.58 -21.44
N ASP A 33 15.48 18.72 -20.78
CA ASP A 33 15.10 19.97 -20.12
C ASP A 33 15.86 20.12 -18.78
N SER A 34 15.53 21.15 -18.00
CA SER A 34 16.12 21.38 -16.67
C SER A 34 15.85 20.26 -15.67
N ASN A 35 14.79 19.47 -15.88
CA ASN A 35 14.43 18.32 -15.06
C ASN A 35 14.99 17.00 -15.62
N GLY A 36 15.83 17.04 -16.66
CA GLY A 36 16.34 15.85 -17.33
C GLY A 36 15.30 15.13 -18.21
N GLY A 37 14.11 15.73 -18.41
CA GLY A 37 13.01 15.16 -19.16
C GLY A 37 13.23 15.23 -20.67
N ILE A 38 12.76 14.20 -21.39
CA ILE A 38 12.79 14.10 -22.86
C ILE A 38 11.38 14.14 -23.44
N ALA A 39 11.23 14.42 -24.74
CA ALA A 39 9.93 14.50 -25.41
C ALA A 39 9.05 13.25 -25.20
N LEU A 40 9.65 12.06 -25.20
CA LEU A 40 8.94 10.80 -24.97
C LEU A 40 8.25 10.75 -23.59
N MET A 41 8.90 11.26 -22.55
CA MET A 41 8.32 11.28 -21.19
C MET A 41 7.09 12.17 -21.13
N TYR A 42 7.11 13.33 -21.79
CA TYR A 42 5.96 14.24 -21.82
C TYR A 42 4.80 13.69 -22.65
N ALA A 43 5.07 13.12 -23.82
CA ALA A 43 4.04 12.46 -24.61
C ALA A 43 3.38 11.30 -23.83
N ALA A 44 4.21 10.50 -23.14
CA ALA A 44 3.76 9.41 -22.28
C ALA A 44 2.91 9.91 -21.11
N ALA A 45 3.37 10.92 -20.35
CA ALA A 45 2.64 11.52 -19.23
C ALA A 45 1.28 12.09 -19.65
N LYS A 46 1.23 12.76 -20.81
CA LYS A 46 0.03 13.42 -21.32
C LYS A 46 -0.92 12.47 -22.06
N GLY A 47 -0.52 11.22 -22.32
CA GLY A 47 -1.37 10.23 -22.97
C GLY A 47 -1.41 10.33 -24.50
N HIS A 48 -0.46 11.04 -25.10
CA HIS A 48 -0.42 11.27 -26.55
C HIS A 48 0.19 10.07 -27.27
N VAL A 49 -0.56 8.97 -27.34
CA VAL A 49 -0.07 7.68 -27.89
C VAL A 49 0.44 7.79 -29.32
N ARG A 50 -0.15 8.65 -30.15
CA ARG A 50 0.34 8.91 -31.52
C ARG A 50 1.71 9.59 -31.53
N CYS A 51 1.96 10.52 -30.59
CA CYS A 51 3.28 11.11 -30.41
C CYS A 51 4.27 10.11 -29.83
N VAL A 52 3.86 9.24 -28.90
CA VAL A 52 4.69 8.13 -28.40
C VAL A 52 5.09 7.22 -29.56
N ALA A 53 4.13 6.72 -30.35
CA ALA A 53 4.40 5.88 -31.50
C ALA A 53 5.29 6.56 -32.53
N ALA A 54 5.02 7.83 -32.85
CA ALA A 54 5.90 8.63 -33.71
C ALA A 54 7.32 8.68 -33.15
N LEU A 55 7.50 9.10 -31.89
CA LEU A 55 8.82 9.19 -31.27
C LEU A 55 9.58 7.85 -31.24
N LEU A 56 8.88 6.71 -31.21
CA LEU A 56 9.46 5.36 -31.18
C LEU A 56 9.69 4.72 -32.56
N GLN A 57 9.24 5.33 -33.66
CA GLN A 57 9.37 4.75 -35.00
C GLN A 57 10.84 4.65 -35.46
N HIS A 58 11.29 3.42 -35.76
CA HIS A 58 12.49 3.03 -36.54
C HIS A 58 13.86 3.59 -36.13
N ASP A 59 14.03 4.22 -34.97
CA ASP A 59 15.32 4.77 -34.56
C ASP A 59 15.89 4.08 -33.30
N VAL A 60 17.04 3.43 -33.47
CA VAL A 60 17.85 2.80 -32.39
C VAL A 60 18.40 3.87 -31.43
N SER A 61 18.29 5.16 -31.78
CA SER A 61 18.73 6.28 -30.93
C SER A 61 17.77 6.62 -29.79
N VAL A 62 16.48 6.28 -29.84
CA VAL A 62 15.55 6.76 -28.81
C VAL A 62 15.96 6.19 -27.45
N GLN A 63 16.29 7.08 -26.50
CA GLN A 63 16.61 6.69 -25.13
C GLN A 63 15.32 6.27 -24.41
N LEU A 64 14.80 5.10 -24.79
CA LEU A 64 13.59 4.50 -24.25
C LEU A 64 13.65 4.37 -22.72
N ASN A 65 14.85 4.09 -22.21
CA ASN A 65 15.16 4.00 -20.78
C ASN A 65 15.82 5.28 -20.23
N ALA A 66 15.72 6.43 -20.92
CA ALA A 66 16.18 7.69 -20.34
C ALA A 66 15.52 7.91 -19.00
N ARG A 67 16.29 8.50 -18.09
CA ARG A 67 15.87 8.85 -16.75
C ARG A 67 16.02 10.34 -16.57
N ASN A 68 14.97 10.96 -16.04
CA ASN A 68 14.99 12.36 -15.65
C ASN A 68 15.75 12.54 -14.32
N SER A 69 15.80 13.75 -13.78
CA SER A 69 16.51 14.05 -12.51
C SER A 69 15.97 13.27 -11.30
N ALA A 70 14.70 12.85 -11.33
CA ALA A 70 14.09 12.00 -10.31
C ALA A 70 14.30 10.49 -10.58
N GLY A 71 15.01 10.15 -11.66
CA GLY A 71 15.22 8.76 -12.06
C GLY A 71 14.05 8.16 -12.86
N CYS A 72 12.99 8.91 -13.15
CA CYS A 72 11.78 8.39 -13.79
C CYS A 72 11.96 8.18 -15.30
N THR A 73 11.41 7.07 -15.81
CA THR A 73 11.34 6.74 -17.24
C THR A 73 10.00 7.17 -17.85
N ALA A 74 9.88 7.15 -19.19
CA ALA A 74 8.61 7.45 -19.87
C ALA A 74 7.47 6.50 -19.46
N LEU A 75 7.78 5.23 -19.19
CA LEU A 75 6.79 4.26 -18.71
C LEU A 75 6.28 4.60 -17.31
N MET A 76 7.16 5.02 -16.39
CA MET A 76 6.72 5.45 -15.06
C MET A 76 5.77 6.64 -15.16
N HIS A 77 6.05 7.60 -16.06
CA HIS A 77 5.14 8.72 -16.34
C HIS A 77 3.80 8.25 -16.92
N ALA A 78 3.79 7.34 -17.89
CA ALA A 78 2.55 6.78 -18.44
C ALA A 78 1.75 6.03 -17.36
N ALA A 79 2.43 5.21 -16.55
CA ALA A 79 1.83 4.43 -15.47
C ALA A 79 1.26 5.32 -14.37
N HIS A 80 2.02 6.33 -13.91
CA HIS A 80 1.61 7.29 -12.89
C HIS A 80 0.38 8.12 -13.28
N HIS A 81 0.21 8.39 -14.58
CA HIS A 81 -0.92 9.18 -15.10
C HIS A 81 -2.03 8.34 -15.74
N GLY A 82 -1.98 7.01 -15.59
CA GLY A 82 -3.05 6.12 -16.06
C GLY A 82 -3.17 6.02 -17.58
N ARG A 83 -2.08 6.26 -18.31
CA ARG A 83 -2.06 6.31 -19.78
C ARG A 83 -1.84 4.91 -20.36
N VAL A 84 -2.82 4.01 -20.20
CA VAL A 84 -2.69 2.60 -20.59
C VAL A 84 -2.32 2.40 -22.07
N ALA A 85 -2.85 3.22 -22.98
CA ALA A 85 -2.48 3.17 -24.39
C ALA A 85 -1.00 3.49 -24.62
N CYS A 86 -0.44 4.45 -23.87
CA CYS A 86 1.00 4.75 -23.90
C CYS A 86 1.81 3.64 -23.24
N VAL A 87 1.32 3.03 -22.15
CA VAL A 87 1.94 1.85 -21.53
C VAL A 87 2.06 0.73 -22.57
N HIS A 88 0.98 0.36 -23.26
CA HIS A 88 1.03 -0.66 -24.32
C HIS A 88 1.98 -0.28 -25.46
N ALA A 89 1.92 0.96 -25.94
CA ALA A 89 2.81 1.42 -27.01
C ALA A 89 4.28 1.36 -26.60
N LEU A 90 4.63 1.71 -25.36
CA LEU A 90 6.00 1.63 -24.84
C LEU A 90 6.47 0.18 -24.69
N LEU A 91 5.58 -0.71 -24.24
CA LEU A 91 5.90 -2.10 -23.97
C LEU A 91 6.11 -2.93 -25.25
N GLN A 92 5.42 -2.60 -26.35
CA GLN A 92 5.55 -3.29 -27.65
C GLN A 92 6.96 -3.22 -28.28
N HIS A 93 7.85 -2.35 -27.79
CA HIS A 93 9.22 -2.23 -28.26
C HIS A 93 10.18 -3.12 -27.42
N ASP A 94 10.16 -4.41 -27.73
CA ASP A 94 10.66 -5.52 -26.89
C ASP A 94 12.18 -5.58 -26.64
N VAL A 95 13.02 -5.04 -27.54
CA VAL A 95 14.44 -5.47 -27.62
C VAL A 95 15.39 -4.80 -26.60
N ALA A 96 14.95 -3.79 -25.85
CA ALA A 96 15.82 -3.09 -24.88
C ALA A 96 15.09 -2.46 -23.69
N PHE A 97 13.79 -2.68 -23.53
CA PHE A 97 12.98 -1.91 -22.59
C PHE A 97 13.16 -2.37 -21.13
N GLN A 98 13.57 -1.47 -20.24
CA GLN A 98 13.76 -1.76 -18.81
C GLN A 98 12.43 -1.61 -18.06
N LEU A 99 11.56 -2.61 -18.16
CA LEU A 99 10.28 -2.68 -17.44
C LEU A 99 10.46 -2.45 -15.93
N ASN A 100 11.50 -3.07 -15.37
CA ASN A 100 11.82 -3.04 -13.95
C ASN A 100 12.80 -1.91 -13.56
N ALA A 101 12.94 -0.89 -14.41
CA ALA A 101 13.64 0.33 -14.01
C ALA A 101 13.03 0.86 -12.70
N ARG A 102 13.89 1.41 -11.83
CA ARG A 102 13.52 1.99 -10.54
C ARG A 102 13.89 3.45 -10.55
N ASP A 103 13.01 4.34 -10.10
CA ASP A 103 13.34 5.76 -9.90
C ASP A 103 14.32 5.95 -8.72
N ASN A 104 14.60 7.20 -8.31
CA ASN A 104 15.53 7.47 -7.22
C ASN A 104 15.01 7.00 -5.85
N ASP A 105 13.69 6.82 -5.70
CA ASP A 105 13.06 6.29 -4.49
C ASP A 105 12.90 4.76 -4.56
N GLY A 106 13.43 4.11 -5.61
CA GLY A 106 13.30 2.67 -5.82
C GLY A 106 11.97 2.26 -6.46
N GLY A 107 11.11 3.21 -6.82
CA GLY A 107 9.78 3.00 -7.38
C GLY A 107 9.80 2.47 -8.82
N THR A 108 9.04 1.41 -9.11
CA THR A 108 8.84 0.88 -10.46
C THR A 108 7.58 1.46 -11.12
N ALA A 109 7.42 1.29 -12.43
CA ALA A 109 6.18 1.69 -13.12
C ALA A 109 4.92 1.03 -12.51
N LEU A 110 5.02 -0.23 -12.09
CA LEU A 110 3.94 -0.94 -11.40
C LEU A 110 3.56 -0.27 -10.08
N MET A 111 4.55 0.17 -9.28
CA MET A 111 4.33 0.91 -8.04
C MET A 111 3.66 2.26 -8.28
N HIS A 112 4.06 2.98 -9.34
CA HIS A 112 3.43 4.24 -9.72
C HIS A 112 1.96 4.06 -10.12
N ALA A 113 1.65 3.02 -10.92
CA ALA A 113 0.27 2.69 -11.28
C ALA A 113 -0.56 2.27 -10.05
N ALA A 114 0.00 1.43 -9.19
CA ALA A 114 -0.69 0.93 -8.00
C ALA A 114 -0.98 2.03 -6.97
N ARG A 115 -0.03 2.96 -6.77
CA ARG A 115 -0.20 4.14 -5.89
C ARG A 115 -1.30 5.09 -6.36
N LYS A 116 -1.69 5.04 -7.64
CA LYS A 116 -2.64 5.97 -8.28
C LYS A 116 -3.92 5.30 -8.77
N ASP A 117 -4.15 4.05 -8.37
CA ASP A 117 -5.32 3.26 -8.75
C ASP A 117 -5.50 3.06 -10.26
N HIS A 118 -4.39 3.02 -11.00
CA HIS A 118 -4.44 2.84 -12.45
C HIS A 118 -4.48 1.35 -12.80
N VAL A 119 -5.60 0.70 -12.49
CA VAL A 119 -5.83 -0.75 -12.64
C VAL A 119 -5.53 -1.26 -14.06
N ASP A 120 -5.90 -0.51 -15.09
CA ASP A 120 -5.61 -0.89 -16.48
C ASP A 120 -4.10 -0.89 -16.77
N CYS A 121 -3.35 0.08 -16.23
CA CYS A 121 -1.90 0.10 -16.32
C CYS A 121 -1.28 -1.06 -15.53
N VAL A 122 -1.80 -1.37 -14.33
CA VAL A 122 -1.37 -2.53 -13.53
C VAL A 122 -1.56 -3.82 -14.33
N ASN A 123 -2.74 -4.04 -14.91
CA ASN A 123 -3.01 -5.18 -15.78
C ASN A 123 -2.08 -5.25 -16.99
N ALA A 124 -1.87 -4.12 -17.69
CA ALA A 124 -0.99 -4.06 -18.85
C ALA A 124 0.46 -4.42 -18.48
N LEU A 125 0.96 -3.91 -17.35
CA LEU A 125 2.31 -4.16 -16.87
C LEU A 125 2.52 -5.62 -16.41
N LEU A 126 1.55 -6.21 -15.71
CA LEU A 126 1.63 -7.59 -15.23
C LEU A 126 1.49 -8.63 -16.36
N ARG A 127 0.68 -8.35 -17.38
CA ARG A 127 0.48 -9.28 -18.51
C ARG A 127 1.61 -9.28 -19.53
N HIS A 128 2.35 -8.17 -19.63
CA HIS A 128 3.37 -8.02 -20.66
C HIS A 128 4.60 -8.88 -20.40
N ASP A 129 4.99 -9.06 -19.14
CA ASP A 129 6.15 -9.87 -18.80
C ASP A 129 5.99 -10.49 -17.41
N ALA A 130 6.18 -11.80 -17.32
CA ALA A 130 6.25 -12.52 -16.05
C ALA A 130 7.42 -12.04 -15.16
N SER A 131 8.39 -11.31 -15.73
CA SER A 131 9.49 -10.67 -15.01
C SER A 131 9.11 -9.33 -14.37
N ALA A 132 7.92 -8.78 -14.62
CA ALA A 132 7.42 -7.61 -13.91
C ALA A 132 7.55 -7.88 -12.41
N GLN A 133 8.48 -7.20 -11.74
CA GLN A 133 8.84 -7.50 -10.36
C GLN A 133 7.72 -7.03 -9.44
N LEU A 134 6.64 -7.80 -9.33
CA LEU A 134 5.51 -7.56 -8.43
C LEU A 134 5.99 -7.34 -6.99
N ASN A 135 7.01 -8.11 -6.62
CA ASN A 135 7.64 -8.09 -5.30
C ASN A 135 8.85 -7.15 -5.23
N ALA A 136 9.04 -6.27 -6.21
CA ALA A 136 10.01 -5.19 -6.09
C ALA A 136 9.72 -4.37 -4.83
N ARG A 137 10.79 -3.84 -4.26
CA ARG A 137 10.73 -2.98 -3.07
C ARG A 137 11.36 -1.64 -3.40
N ASP A 138 10.66 -0.59 -2.99
CA ASP A 138 11.19 0.77 -3.01
C ASP A 138 12.25 0.95 -1.90
N SER A 139 12.82 2.14 -1.79
CA SER A 139 13.87 2.45 -0.80
C SER A 139 13.39 2.33 0.65
N ALA A 140 12.08 2.41 0.91
CA ALA A 140 11.50 2.18 2.22
C ALA A 140 11.14 0.70 2.46
N GLY A 141 11.35 -0.18 1.47
CA GLY A 141 10.93 -1.57 1.52
C GLY A 141 9.48 -1.79 1.06
N GLY A 142 8.79 -0.73 0.63
CA GLY A 142 7.40 -0.75 0.21
C GLY A 142 7.20 -1.50 -1.11
N THR A 143 6.13 -2.30 -1.19
CA THR A 143 5.72 -3.01 -2.41
C THR A 143 4.56 -2.31 -3.11
N ALA A 144 4.27 -2.65 -4.36
CA ALA A 144 3.09 -2.14 -5.07
C ALA A 144 1.78 -2.43 -4.31
N LEU A 145 1.69 -3.58 -3.65
CA LEU A 145 0.54 -3.96 -2.82
C LEU A 145 0.37 -3.04 -1.60
N MET A 146 1.47 -2.68 -0.92
CA MET A 146 1.43 -1.73 0.20
C MET A 146 1.03 -0.32 -0.25
N LEU A 147 1.52 0.12 -1.42
CA LEU A 147 1.15 1.42 -1.98
C LEU A 147 -0.33 1.48 -2.39
N ALA A 148 -0.87 0.39 -2.95
CA ALA A 148 -2.31 0.28 -3.22
C ALA A 148 -3.13 0.29 -1.93
N ALA A 149 -2.68 -0.42 -0.88
CA ALA A 149 -3.33 -0.41 0.43
C ALA A 149 -3.32 0.99 1.08
N ALA A 150 -2.21 1.73 0.96
CA ALA A 150 -2.10 3.10 1.48
C ALA A 150 -3.05 4.08 0.76
N GLY A 151 -3.27 3.88 -0.54
CA GLY A 151 -4.23 4.67 -1.33
C GLY A 151 -5.69 4.24 -1.18
N GLY A 152 -5.95 3.12 -0.50
CA GLY A 152 -7.29 2.54 -0.39
C GLY A 152 -7.81 1.91 -1.68
N HIS A 153 -6.92 1.47 -2.56
CA HIS A 153 -7.21 1.01 -3.92
C HIS A 153 -7.53 -0.49 -3.94
N ALA A 154 -8.73 -0.86 -3.47
CA ALA A 154 -9.15 -2.27 -3.36
C ALA A 154 -9.17 -3.00 -4.71
N ASP A 155 -9.58 -2.34 -5.80
CA ASP A 155 -9.57 -2.94 -7.14
C ASP A 155 -8.16 -3.20 -7.65
N CYS A 156 -7.23 -2.29 -7.34
CA CYS A 156 -5.81 -2.49 -7.62
C CYS A 156 -5.24 -3.65 -6.80
N ILE A 157 -5.59 -3.76 -5.51
CA ILE A 157 -5.22 -4.92 -4.68
C ILE A 157 -5.73 -6.21 -5.33
N ASN A 158 -7.02 -6.27 -5.65
CA ASN A 158 -7.62 -7.45 -6.27
C ASN A 158 -6.90 -7.84 -7.57
N THR A 159 -6.55 -6.85 -8.39
CA THR A 159 -5.81 -7.07 -9.64
C THR A 159 -4.40 -7.60 -9.39
N LEU A 160 -3.65 -6.98 -8.47
CA LEU A 160 -2.29 -7.41 -8.09
C LEU A 160 -2.29 -8.84 -7.55
N LEU A 161 -3.33 -9.23 -6.81
CA LEU A 161 -3.45 -10.57 -6.24
C LEU A 161 -4.01 -11.61 -7.22
N GLN A 162 -4.81 -11.21 -8.21
CA GLN A 162 -5.34 -12.12 -9.23
C GLN A 162 -4.30 -12.61 -10.21
N GLN A 163 -3.37 -11.74 -10.61
CA GLN A 163 -2.46 -12.02 -11.72
C GLN A 163 -1.21 -12.80 -11.33
N ASP A 164 -0.91 -12.97 -10.03
CA ASP A 164 0.29 -13.71 -9.61
C ASP A 164 0.13 -14.41 -8.25
N ALA A 165 0.30 -15.73 -8.25
CA ALA A 165 0.34 -16.54 -7.03
C ALA A 165 1.61 -16.29 -6.19
N SER A 166 2.63 -15.63 -6.76
CA SER A 166 3.88 -15.27 -6.11
C SER A 166 3.81 -13.94 -5.33
N ALA A 167 2.66 -13.23 -5.38
CA ALA A 167 2.46 -12.00 -4.64
C ALA A 167 2.80 -12.20 -3.16
N GLN A 168 3.84 -11.51 -2.68
CA GLN A 168 4.24 -11.58 -1.28
C GLN A 168 3.27 -10.76 -0.43
N LEU A 169 2.08 -11.32 -0.18
CA LEU A 169 1.03 -10.77 0.70
C LEU A 169 1.58 -10.32 2.06
N ASN A 170 2.56 -11.09 2.54
CA ASN A 170 3.19 -10.96 3.85
C ASN A 170 4.56 -10.26 3.77
N ALA A 171 4.88 -9.61 2.64
CA ALA A 171 6.06 -8.77 2.54
C ALA A 171 6.02 -7.71 3.64
N ARG A 172 7.20 -7.42 4.19
CA ARG A 172 7.42 -6.40 5.20
C ARG A 172 8.33 -5.33 4.65
N ASP A 173 7.97 -4.07 4.90
CA ASP A 173 8.83 -2.94 4.64
C ASP A 173 9.96 -2.87 5.68
N SER A 174 10.79 -1.81 5.61
CA SER A 174 11.90 -1.61 6.54
C SER A 174 11.47 -1.39 8.00
N ALA A 175 10.20 -1.07 8.25
CA ALA A 175 9.59 -0.94 9.57
C ALA A 175 8.76 -2.18 9.97
N GLY A 176 8.88 -3.28 9.22
CA GLY A 176 8.17 -4.52 9.48
C GLY A 176 6.68 -4.48 9.15
N VAL A 177 6.20 -3.42 8.50
CA VAL A 177 4.79 -3.17 8.19
C VAL A 177 4.38 -3.95 6.95
N THR A 178 3.18 -4.52 7.00
CA THR A 178 2.57 -5.29 5.90
C THR A 178 1.45 -4.49 5.21
N ALA A 179 1.01 -4.90 4.02
CA ALA A 179 -0.12 -4.25 3.33
C ALA A 179 -1.41 -4.29 4.18
N LEU A 180 -1.63 -5.37 4.94
CA LEU A 180 -2.78 -5.50 5.86
C LEU A 180 -2.73 -4.46 7.00
N MET A 181 -1.53 -4.22 7.56
CA MET A 181 -1.34 -3.18 8.57
C MET A 181 -1.52 -1.77 8.00
N VAL A 182 -1.07 -1.52 6.77
CA VAL A 182 -1.28 -0.25 6.08
C VAL A 182 -2.78 0.00 5.89
N ALA A 183 -3.54 -0.98 5.38
CA ALA A 183 -4.99 -0.87 5.23
C ALA A 183 -5.69 -0.63 6.58
N ALA A 184 -5.24 -1.31 7.64
CA ALA A 184 -5.74 -1.10 9.00
C ALA A 184 -5.40 0.30 9.56
N LEU A 185 -4.23 0.86 9.24
CA LEU A 185 -3.81 2.20 9.66
C LEU A 185 -4.71 3.27 9.03
N TYR A 186 -4.98 3.17 7.74
CA TYR A 186 -5.78 4.14 6.99
C TYR A 186 -7.29 3.87 7.06
N GLY A 187 -7.74 2.82 7.76
CA GLY A 187 -9.16 2.56 7.95
C GLY A 187 -9.88 2.02 6.72
N ILE A 188 -9.17 1.36 5.80
CA ILE A 188 -9.74 0.89 4.54
C ILE A 188 -10.20 -0.57 4.66
N ALA A 189 -11.43 -0.77 5.10
CA ALA A 189 -12.01 -2.10 5.32
C ALA A 189 -12.05 -2.95 4.04
N ASP A 190 -12.38 -2.36 2.88
CA ASP A 190 -12.44 -3.09 1.60
C ASP A 190 -11.07 -3.67 1.20
N CYS A 191 -9.98 -2.94 1.45
CA CYS A 191 -8.61 -3.44 1.25
C CYS A 191 -8.29 -4.60 2.19
N ILE A 192 -8.72 -4.52 3.46
CA ILE A 192 -8.58 -5.63 4.41
C ILE A 192 -9.33 -6.86 3.88
N GLU A 193 -10.59 -6.69 3.45
CA GLU A 193 -11.39 -7.80 2.93
C GLU A 193 -10.72 -8.45 1.71
N GLY A 194 -10.24 -7.66 0.74
CA GLY A 194 -9.52 -8.16 -0.43
C GLY A 194 -8.23 -8.93 -0.08
N LEU A 195 -7.45 -8.42 0.89
CA LEU A 195 -6.24 -9.08 1.37
C LEU A 195 -6.55 -10.39 2.11
N LEU A 196 -7.57 -10.40 2.95
CA LEU A 196 -8.00 -11.59 3.70
C LEU A 196 -8.68 -12.65 2.83
N GLN A 197 -9.23 -12.28 1.67
CA GLN A 197 -9.73 -13.25 0.68
C GLN A 197 -8.63 -14.10 0.07
N ARG A 198 -7.37 -13.66 0.16
CA ARG A 198 -6.19 -14.36 -0.34
C ARG A 198 -5.28 -14.86 0.77
N ASP A 199 -5.82 -15.02 1.99
CA ASP A 199 -5.11 -15.56 3.15
C ASP A 199 -3.87 -14.74 3.57
N ALA A 200 -3.92 -13.41 3.42
CA ALA A 200 -2.93 -12.53 4.03
C ALA A 200 -2.83 -12.81 5.55
N SER A 201 -1.61 -12.89 6.07
CA SER A 201 -1.39 -13.30 7.46
C SER A 201 -1.75 -12.18 8.42
N ILE A 202 -2.75 -12.48 9.25
CA ILE A 202 -3.31 -11.62 10.31
C ILE A 202 -2.42 -11.52 11.54
N GLN A 203 -1.52 -12.48 11.75
CA GLN A 203 -0.70 -12.59 12.97
C GLN A 203 0.62 -11.83 12.89
N LEU A 204 0.97 -11.29 11.72
CA LEU A 204 2.23 -10.60 11.59
C LEU A 204 2.23 -9.36 12.47
N ALA A 205 3.34 -9.17 13.15
CA ALA A 205 3.62 -8.03 14.00
C ALA A 205 4.67 -7.14 13.33
N ALA A 206 4.50 -5.82 13.44
CA ALA A 206 5.47 -4.85 12.95
C ALA A 206 6.74 -4.87 13.82
N VAL A 207 7.91 -4.70 13.19
CA VAL A 207 9.22 -4.72 13.85
C VAL A 207 10.06 -3.61 13.23
N PRO A 208 10.64 -2.66 13.99
CA PRO A 208 10.81 -2.66 15.45
C PRO A 208 9.63 -2.06 16.25
N SER A 209 8.53 -1.75 15.58
CA SER A 209 7.38 -1.01 16.12
C SER A 209 6.54 -1.83 17.12
N HIS A 210 7.08 -2.08 18.32
CA HIS A 210 6.41 -2.68 19.48
C HIS A 210 5.62 -3.98 19.23
N GLY A 211 5.76 -4.62 18.07
CA GLY A 211 5.00 -5.83 17.75
C GLY A 211 3.52 -5.60 17.41
N PHE A 212 3.11 -4.42 16.93
CA PHE A 212 1.70 -4.18 16.61
C PHE A 212 1.20 -5.04 15.44
N THR A 213 0.02 -5.65 15.62
CA THR A 213 -0.72 -6.36 14.55
C THR A 213 -1.72 -5.43 13.86
N ALA A 214 -2.26 -5.84 12.71
CA ALA A 214 -3.29 -5.08 12.00
C ALA A 214 -4.53 -4.79 12.87
N LEU A 215 -4.93 -5.73 13.73
CA LEU A 215 -6.07 -5.55 14.64
C LEU A 215 -5.79 -4.48 15.71
N MET A 216 -4.57 -4.43 16.26
CA MET A 216 -4.17 -3.37 17.19
C MET A 216 -4.14 -2.02 16.52
N VAL A 217 -3.56 -1.94 15.32
CA VAL A 217 -3.51 -0.70 14.54
C VAL A 217 -4.91 -0.17 14.26
N ALA A 218 -5.84 -1.02 13.79
CA ALA A 218 -7.24 -0.64 13.57
C ALA A 218 -7.92 -0.20 14.88
N THR A 219 -7.61 -0.84 16.00
CA THR A 219 -8.19 -0.52 17.31
C THR A 219 -7.72 0.81 17.86
N ILE A 220 -6.40 1.07 17.83
CA ILE A 220 -5.81 2.33 18.27
C ILE A 220 -6.37 3.51 17.46
N ASN A 221 -6.54 3.33 16.15
CA ASN A 221 -7.08 4.35 15.24
C ASN A 221 -8.62 4.40 15.19
N SER A 222 -9.32 3.60 16.00
CA SER A 222 -10.80 3.59 16.08
C SER A 222 -11.52 3.18 14.78
N HIS A 223 -10.87 2.37 13.94
CA HIS A 223 -11.42 1.91 12.66
C HIS A 223 -12.29 0.66 12.88
N VAL A 224 -13.52 0.87 13.35
CA VAL A 224 -14.44 -0.20 13.75
C VAL A 224 -14.77 -1.16 12.60
N ASP A 225 -14.92 -0.67 11.37
CA ASP A 225 -15.20 -1.53 10.22
C ASP A 225 -14.00 -2.40 9.83
N CYS A 226 -12.77 -1.88 9.98
CA CYS A 226 -11.56 -2.68 9.85
C CYS A 226 -11.47 -3.76 10.92
N ILE A 227 -11.80 -3.44 12.19
CA ILE A 227 -11.89 -4.43 13.27
C ILE A 227 -12.88 -5.54 12.89
N ARG A 228 -14.08 -5.17 12.43
CA ARG A 228 -15.09 -6.14 12.00
C ARG A 228 -14.59 -7.00 10.85
N ALA A 229 -13.95 -6.41 9.84
CA ALA A 229 -13.41 -7.13 8.69
C ALA A 229 -12.31 -8.12 9.11
N LEU A 230 -11.37 -7.70 9.96
CA LEU A 230 -10.32 -8.57 10.51
C LEU A 230 -10.94 -9.75 11.27
N LEU A 231 -11.87 -9.48 12.19
CA LEU A 231 -12.52 -10.50 13.02
C LEU A 231 -13.49 -11.41 12.24
N ARG A 232 -13.71 -11.21 10.93
CA ARG A 232 -14.56 -12.13 10.15
C ARG A 232 -13.94 -13.52 10.02
N ARG A 233 -12.60 -13.64 10.00
CA ARG A 233 -11.86 -14.90 9.84
C ARG A 233 -11.01 -15.21 11.07
N ASP A 234 -11.18 -16.40 11.62
CA ASP A 234 -10.35 -16.98 12.69
C ASP A 234 -10.17 -16.09 13.94
N VAL A 235 -11.30 -15.73 14.56
CA VAL A 235 -11.41 -14.84 15.74
C VAL A 235 -10.49 -15.22 16.91
N PRO A 236 -10.39 -16.50 17.34
CA PRO A 236 -9.63 -16.85 18.54
C PRO A 236 -8.13 -16.54 18.42
N VAL A 237 -7.61 -16.60 17.19
CA VAL A 237 -6.21 -16.33 16.87
C VAL A 237 -5.90 -14.83 16.97
N GLN A 238 -6.78 -13.97 16.47
CA GLN A 238 -6.53 -12.53 16.39
C GLN A 238 -6.58 -11.85 17.73
N LEU A 239 -7.45 -12.30 18.63
CA LEU A 239 -7.61 -11.68 19.93
C LEU A 239 -6.45 -12.00 20.88
N LYS A 240 -5.78 -13.15 20.70
CA LYS A 240 -4.55 -13.51 21.42
C LYS A 240 -3.32 -12.72 20.98
N ALA A 241 -3.42 -11.94 19.89
CA ALA A 241 -2.32 -11.10 19.46
C ALA A 241 -1.99 -10.09 20.57
N HIS A 242 -0.72 -10.01 20.91
CA HIS A 242 -0.22 -9.06 21.90
C HIS A 242 1.02 -8.34 21.35
N ASP A 243 1.20 -7.10 21.79
CA ASP A 243 2.40 -6.33 21.49
C ASP A 243 3.62 -6.92 22.25
N GLY A 244 4.79 -6.29 22.12
CA GLY A 244 6.02 -6.69 22.81
C GLY A 244 5.96 -6.59 24.34
N THR A 245 4.92 -5.95 24.89
CA THR A 245 4.65 -5.84 26.32
C THR A 245 3.55 -6.80 26.81
N GLY A 246 2.91 -7.54 25.90
CA GLY A 246 1.78 -8.40 26.22
C GLY A 246 0.40 -7.72 26.12
N CYS A 247 0.33 -6.46 25.66
CA CYS A 247 -0.94 -5.74 25.56
C CYS A 247 -1.78 -6.24 24.37
N THR A 248 -3.06 -6.54 24.61
CA THR A 248 -4.02 -6.99 23.60
C THR A 248 -4.78 -5.82 22.95
N PRO A 249 -5.43 -5.99 21.79
CA PRO A 249 -6.29 -4.96 21.20
C PRO A 249 -7.36 -4.46 22.17
N LEU A 250 -7.95 -5.34 22.99
CA LEU A 250 -8.97 -4.97 23.97
C LEU A 250 -8.42 -4.05 25.07
N MET A 251 -7.16 -4.25 25.50
CA MET A 251 -6.50 -3.36 26.46
C MET A 251 -6.27 -1.96 25.87
N PHE A 252 -5.85 -1.87 24.61
CA PHE A 252 -5.74 -0.58 23.92
C PHE A 252 -7.10 0.11 23.76
N ALA A 253 -8.14 -0.63 23.38
CA ALA A 253 -9.49 -0.08 23.27
C ALA A 253 -9.98 0.48 24.61
N ALA A 254 -9.74 -0.26 25.70
CA ALA A 254 -10.09 0.14 27.06
C ALA A 254 -9.31 1.36 27.53
N LEU A 255 -7.98 1.38 27.35
CA LEU A 255 -7.12 2.50 27.76
C LEU A 255 -7.52 3.82 27.09
N TYR A 256 -7.87 3.77 25.80
CA TYR A 256 -8.18 4.97 25.01
C TYR A 256 -9.68 5.29 24.90
N GLY A 257 -10.54 4.65 25.70
CA GLY A 257 -11.97 4.95 25.74
C GLY A 257 -12.74 4.57 24.46
N LYS A 258 -12.29 3.55 23.73
CA LYS A 258 -12.82 3.18 22.41
C LYS A 258 -13.99 2.22 22.53
N VAL A 259 -15.10 2.71 23.07
CA VAL A 259 -16.30 1.92 23.38
C VAL A 259 -16.79 1.08 22.19
N ASP A 260 -16.84 1.64 20.98
CA ASP A 260 -17.31 0.88 19.81
C ASP A 260 -16.31 -0.18 19.35
N CYS A 261 -15.01 0.03 19.56
CA CYS A 261 -13.98 -0.97 19.35
C CYS A 261 -14.11 -2.10 20.37
N ILE A 262 -14.34 -1.78 21.65
CA ILE A 262 -14.62 -2.77 22.71
C ILE A 262 -15.81 -3.64 22.31
N ARG A 263 -16.93 -3.01 21.92
CA ARG A 263 -18.11 -3.73 21.44
C ARG A 263 -17.82 -4.58 20.21
N ALA A 264 -17.01 -4.10 19.27
CA ALA A 264 -16.66 -4.86 18.07
C ALA A 264 -15.76 -6.07 18.38
N LEU A 265 -14.78 -5.91 19.29
CA LEU A 265 -13.87 -6.96 19.74
C LEU A 265 -14.59 -8.06 20.54
N LEU A 266 -15.61 -7.69 21.33
CA LEU A 266 -16.31 -8.62 22.22
C LEU A 266 -17.49 -9.37 21.57
N ARG A 267 -17.89 -9.02 20.34
CA ARG A 267 -19.07 -9.60 19.66
C ARG A 267 -18.95 -11.08 19.27
N ARG A 268 -17.80 -11.75 19.42
CA ARG A 268 -17.58 -13.15 19.01
C ARG A 268 -16.63 -13.88 19.97
N ASP A 269 -17.12 -14.86 20.73
CA ASP A 269 -16.34 -15.85 21.55
C ASP A 269 -15.07 -15.30 22.24
N ALA A 270 -15.08 -14.01 22.62
CA ALA A 270 -13.94 -13.30 23.17
C ALA A 270 -13.88 -13.39 24.70
N SER A 271 -14.71 -14.23 25.31
CA SER A 271 -14.80 -14.40 26.78
C SER A 271 -13.44 -14.72 27.39
N ASP A 272 -12.62 -15.52 26.70
CA ASP A 272 -11.27 -15.88 27.14
C ASP A 272 -10.31 -14.68 27.21
N GLN A 273 -10.64 -13.55 26.59
CA GLN A 273 -9.75 -12.39 26.41
C GLN A 273 -10.04 -11.25 27.36
N LEU A 274 -11.24 -11.22 27.94
CA LEU A 274 -11.62 -10.22 28.97
C LEU A 274 -10.63 -10.23 30.14
N ASN A 275 -10.15 -11.43 30.48
CA ASN A 275 -9.22 -11.66 31.58
C ASN A 275 -7.77 -11.89 31.12
N ALA A 276 -7.46 -11.64 29.83
CA ALA A 276 -6.09 -11.66 29.35
C ALA A 276 -5.24 -10.65 30.14
N ARG A 277 -3.98 -11.01 30.38
CA ARG A 277 -3.04 -10.21 31.17
C ARG A 277 -1.82 -9.87 30.35
N ASP A 278 -1.40 -8.61 30.42
CA ASP A 278 -0.14 -8.17 29.83
C ASP A 278 1.06 -8.67 30.66
N GLY A 279 2.28 -8.28 30.25
CA GLY A 279 3.51 -8.64 30.96
C GLY A 279 3.60 -8.13 32.40
N LYS A 280 2.76 -7.16 32.80
CA LYS A 280 2.65 -6.63 34.17
C LYS A 280 1.48 -7.25 34.94
N GLY A 281 0.71 -8.14 34.32
CA GLY A 281 -0.47 -8.74 34.92
C GLY A 281 -1.76 -7.91 34.79
N CYS A 282 -1.75 -6.82 34.01
CA CYS A 282 -2.88 -5.91 33.87
C CYS A 282 -3.93 -6.43 32.88
N THR A 283 -5.21 -6.28 33.22
CA THR A 283 -6.36 -6.67 32.36
C THR A 283 -6.94 -5.46 31.63
N ALA A 284 -7.78 -5.70 30.61
CA ALA A 284 -8.49 -4.61 29.93
C ALA A 284 -9.31 -3.73 30.88
N MET A 285 -9.88 -4.31 31.95
CA MET A 285 -10.61 -3.56 32.97
C MET A 285 -9.70 -2.59 33.75
N MET A 286 -8.49 -3.00 34.10
CA MET A 286 -7.51 -2.10 34.72
C MET A 286 -7.12 -0.96 33.77
N TYR A 287 -6.94 -1.27 32.48
CA TYR A 287 -6.66 -0.26 31.47
C TYR A 287 -7.83 0.73 31.29
N ALA A 288 -9.09 0.29 31.34
CA ALA A 288 -10.25 1.18 31.34
C ALA A 288 -10.28 2.10 32.57
N ALA A 289 -9.96 1.56 33.75
CA ALA A 289 -9.85 2.34 34.98
C ALA A 289 -8.71 3.37 34.93
N ILE A 290 -7.54 2.97 34.39
CA ILE A 290 -6.39 3.88 34.15
C ILE A 290 -6.76 4.99 33.16
N GLY A 291 -7.50 4.65 32.09
CA GLY A 291 -7.96 5.60 31.08
C GLY A 291 -9.07 6.54 31.59
N GLY A 292 -9.72 6.21 32.70
CA GLY A 292 -10.79 7.00 33.30
C GLY A 292 -12.09 7.04 32.49
N ASP A 293 -12.29 6.10 31.55
CA ASP A 293 -13.47 6.09 30.69
C ASP A 293 -14.57 5.16 31.22
N ALA A 294 -15.61 5.78 31.81
CA ALA A 294 -16.75 5.05 32.34
C ALA A 294 -17.48 4.23 31.26
N GLY A 295 -17.54 4.73 30.02
CA GLY A 295 -18.19 4.02 28.91
C GLY A 295 -17.50 2.71 28.56
N SER A 296 -16.17 2.66 28.65
CA SER A 296 -15.38 1.44 28.45
C SER A 296 -15.59 0.45 29.58
N ILE A 297 -15.65 0.92 30.83
CA ILE A 297 -15.98 0.08 31.99
C ILE A 297 -17.37 -0.52 31.83
N GLU A 298 -18.39 0.29 31.50
CA GLU A 298 -19.75 -0.17 31.25
C GLU A 298 -19.81 -1.17 30.09
N ALA A 299 -19.13 -0.89 28.99
CA ALA A 299 -19.11 -1.78 27.82
C ALA A 299 -18.43 -3.13 28.11
N LEU A 300 -17.37 -3.14 28.93
CA LEU A 300 -16.75 -4.38 29.40
C LEU A 300 -17.73 -5.15 30.31
N LEU A 301 -18.31 -4.49 31.31
CA LEU A 301 -19.26 -5.11 32.26
C LEU A 301 -20.51 -5.69 31.60
N GLN A 302 -21.00 -5.07 30.52
CA GLN A 302 -22.20 -5.52 29.82
C GLN A 302 -22.01 -6.83 29.05
N GLN A 303 -20.77 -7.25 28.74
CA GLN A 303 -20.51 -8.39 27.86
C GLN A 303 -20.28 -9.72 28.60
N ASP A 304 -19.87 -9.71 29.87
CA ASP A 304 -19.70 -10.94 30.64
C ASP A 304 -19.69 -10.71 32.16
N ALA A 305 -20.39 -11.56 32.92
CA ALA A 305 -20.35 -11.61 34.38
C ALA A 305 -19.06 -12.24 34.93
N SER A 306 -18.20 -12.81 34.07
CA SER A 306 -16.94 -13.48 34.43
C SER A 306 -15.72 -12.55 34.56
N ILE A 307 -15.89 -11.23 34.37
CA ILE A 307 -14.81 -10.25 34.52
C ILE A 307 -14.23 -10.33 35.94
N GLN A 308 -12.92 -10.61 36.02
CA GLN A 308 -12.21 -10.67 37.28
C GLN A 308 -11.94 -9.26 37.82
N LEU A 309 -12.91 -8.67 38.52
CA LEU A 309 -12.76 -7.39 39.22
C LEU A 309 -11.73 -7.44 40.35
N ALA A 310 -11.42 -8.63 40.86
CA ALA A 310 -10.41 -8.86 41.90
C ALA A 310 -9.05 -9.32 41.35
N ALA A 311 -8.88 -9.39 40.02
CA ALA A 311 -7.55 -9.65 39.46
C ALA A 311 -6.59 -8.55 39.90
N SER A 312 -5.40 -8.93 40.36
CA SER A 312 -4.34 -7.99 40.70
C SER A 312 -3.17 -8.09 39.72
N SER A 313 -2.60 -6.94 39.39
CA SER A 313 -1.33 -6.86 38.66
C SER A 313 -0.17 -7.37 39.52
N GLN A 314 1.03 -7.51 38.94
CA GLN A 314 2.23 -7.86 39.69
C GLN A 314 2.56 -6.87 40.81
N ASN A 315 2.06 -5.63 40.72
CA ASN A 315 2.21 -4.60 41.75
C ASN A 315 1.03 -4.56 42.75
N GLY A 316 0.13 -5.54 42.70
CA GLY A 316 -1.03 -5.63 43.59
C GLY A 316 -2.20 -4.69 43.24
N LEU A 317 -2.15 -4.01 42.10
CA LEU A 317 -3.22 -3.09 41.68
C LEU A 317 -4.43 -3.87 41.15
N THR A 318 -5.61 -3.56 41.67
CA THR A 318 -6.91 -4.04 41.18
C THR A 318 -7.60 -2.96 40.34
N PRO A 319 -8.62 -3.31 39.53
CA PRO A 319 -9.50 -2.32 38.91
C PRO A 319 -10.32 -1.47 39.90
N LEU A 320 -10.49 -1.95 41.13
CA LEU A 320 -11.11 -1.23 42.28
C LEU A 320 -10.06 -0.39 43.00
#